data_AF-A0A3D4Q0G4-F1
#
_entry.id   AF-A0A3D4Q0G4-F1
#
_cell.length_a   1.000
_cell.length_b   1.000
_cell.length_c   1.000
_cell.angle_alpha   90.00
_cell.angle_beta   90.00
_cell.angle_gamma   90.00
#
_symmetry.space_group_name_H-M   'P 1'
#
loop_
_entity.id
_entity.type
_entity.pdbx_description
1 polymer ?
#
loop_
_entity_poly.entity_id
_entity_poly.type
_entity_poly.pdbx_seq_one_letter_code
_entity_poly.pdbx_strand_id
1 'polypeptide(L)' 'RKLIKKIDSTLELIENNDYGYCDACGVEIGIRRLEARPTATLCVDCKTLAEIKEKQIGG' A
#
# COMPACT_ATOMS: atom_id res chain seq x y z
N ARG A 1 9.44 15.00 -8.85
CA ARG A 1 9.06 14.98 -7.42
C ARG A 1 7.97 13.90 -7.22
N LYS A 2 8.36 12.63 -7.05
CA LYS A 2 7.42 11.47 -7.10
C LYS A 2 6.68 11.20 -5.79
N LEU A 3 7.26 11.60 -4.65
CA LEU A 3 6.68 11.32 -3.32
C LEU A 3 5.42 12.14 -3.05
N ILE A 4 5.38 13.40 -3.47
CA ILE A 4 4.22 14.27 -3.25
C ILE A 4 2.98 13.74 -3.95
N LYS A 5 3.12 13.30 -5.21
CA LYS A 5 2.02 12.64 -5.92
C LYS A 5 1.43 11.44 -5.17
N LYS A 6 2.25 10.68 -4.45
CA LYS A 6 1.76 9.55 -3.63
C LYS A 6 1.00 10.03 -2.39
N ILE A 7 1.42 11.14 -1.80
CA ILE A 7 0.72 11.74 -0.66
C ILE A 7 -0.63 12.26 -1.14
N ASP A 8 -0.68 12.98 -2.26
CA ASP A 8 -1.92 13.48 -2.85
C ASP A 8 -2.91 12.33 -3.11
N SER A 9 -2.47 11.24 -3.75
CA SER A 9 -3.33 10.07 -3.96
C SER A 9 -3.74 9.37 -2.66
N THR A 10 -2.92 9.42 -1.62
CA THR A 10 -3.29 8.87 -0.30
C THR A 10 -4.39 9.72 0.34
N LEU A 11 -4.36 11.04 0.16
CA LEU A 11 -5.42 11.94 0.63
C LEU A 11 -6.74 11.67 -0.11
N GLU A 12 -6.70 11.45 -1.43
CA GLU A 12 -7.90 11.09 -2.20
C GLU A 12 -8.54 9.78 -1.70
N LEU A 13 -7.74 8.78 -1.30
CA LEU A 13 -8.25 7.53 -0.70
C LEU A 13 -8.95 7.78 0.64
N ILE A 14 -8.45 8.73 1.44
CA ILE A 14 -9.08 9.12 2.70
C ILE A 14 -10.42 9.79 2.43
N GLU A 15 -10.48 10.69 1.44
CA GLU A 15 -11.73 11.36 1.04
C GLU A 15 -12.78 10.37 0.51
N ASN A 16 -12.33 9.34 -0.20
CA ASN A 16 -13.18 8.27 -0.72
C ASN A 16 -13.50 7.17 0.31
N ASN A 17 -13.00 7.30 1.55
CA ASN A 17 -13.20 6.35 2.64
C ASN A 17 -12.69 4.92 2.34
N ASP A 18 -11.70 4.82 1.46
CA ASP A 18 -11.02 3.59 1.02
C ASP A 18 -9.59 3.49 1.61
N TYR A 19 -9.21 4.48 2.41
CA TYR A 19 -7.92 4.47 3.09
C TYR A 19 -7.84 3.35 4.14
N GLY A 20 -6.72 2.62 4.11
CA GLY A 20 -6.44 1.56 5.06
C GLY A 20 -6.87 0.17 4.59
N TYR A 21 -7.29 0.01 3.34
CA TYR A 21 -7.56 -1.29 2.72
C TYR A 21 -6.49 -1.64 1.68
N CYS A 22 -6.27 -2.94 1.48
CA CYS A 22 -5.31 -3.46 0.52
C CYS A 22 -5.90 -3.44 -0.90
N ASP A 23 -5.27 -2.75 -1.84
CA ASP A 23 -5.71 -2.69 -3.25
C ASP A 23 -5.81 -4.07 -3.92
N ALA A 24 -5.04 -5.06 -3.44
CA ALA A 24 -4.94 -6.37 -4.09
C ALA A 24 -5.96 -7.39 -3.58
N CYS A 25 -6.38 -7.31 -2.31
CA CYS A 25 -7.25 -8.31 -1.69
C CYS A 25 -8.40 -7.73 -0.86
N GLY A 26 -8.48 -6.41 -0.72
CA GLY A 26 -9.56 -5.72 0.00
C GLY A 26 -9.51 -5.84 1.53
N VAL A 27 -8.50 -6.50 2.10
CA VAL A 27 -8.37 -6.64 3.57
C VAL A 27 -7.82 -5.36 4.20
N GLU A 28 -8.11 -5.16 5.48
CA GLU A 28 -7.57 -4.06 6.26
C GLU A 28 -6.04 -4.13 6.39
N ILE A 29 -5.39 -2.99 6.18
CA ILE A 29 -3.96 -2.80 6.42
C ILE A 29 -3.78 -2.48 7.90
N GLY A 30 -2.99 -3.31 8.60
CA GLY A 30 -2.79 -3.14 10.04
C GLY A 30 -2.30 -1.74 10.42
N ILE A 31 -2.89 -1.16 11.48
CA ILE A 31 -2.66 0.22 11.92
C ILE A 31 -1.16 0.54 12.07
N ARG A 32 -0.39 -0.33 12.73
CA ARG A 32 1.07 -0.15 12.91
C ARG A 32 1.83 0.02 11.59
N ARG A 33 1.34 -0.56 10.50
CA ARG A 33 1.94 -0.43 9.16
C ARG A 33 1.61 0.94 8.55
N LEU A 34 0.39 1.42 8.71
CA LEU A 34 -0.03 2.75 8.25
C LEU A 34 0.65 3.86 9.07
N GLU A 35 0.86 3.67 10.37
CA GLU A 35 1.64 4.60 11.21
C GLU A 35 3.10 4.69 10.74
N ALA A 36 3.72 3.55 10.43
CA ALA A 36 5.08 3.52 9.91
C ALA A 36 5.17 4.07 8.47
N ARG A 37 4.13 3.82 7.66
CA ARG A 37 4.07 4.25 6.26
C ARG A 37 2.62 4.51 5.82
N PRO A 38 2.14 5.75 5.88
CA PRO A 38 0.75 6.06 5.55
C PRO A 38 0.46 5.94 4.05
N THR A 39 1.48 6.00 3.20
CA THR A 39 1.33 5.81 1.73
C THR A 39 1.34 4.33 1.31
N ALA A 40 1.14 3.39 2.23
CA ALA A 40 1.11 1.96 1.94
C ALA A 40 -0.28 1.54 1.44
N THR A 41 -0.36 0.99 0.22
CA THR A 41 -1.61 0.53 -0.39
C THR A 41 -1.79 -0.99 -0.39
N LEU A 42 -0.82 -1.73 0.15
CA LEU A 42 -0.86 -3.20 0.23
C LEU A 42 -0.68 -3.68 1.67
N CYS A 43 -1.42 -4.73 2.03
CA CYS A 43 -1.20 -5.48 3.26
C CYS A 43 0.19 -6.15 3.25
N VAL A 44 0.58 -6.70 4.41
CA VAL A 44 1.90 -7.35 4.56
C VAL A 44 2.02 -8.52 3.61
N ASP A 45 1.03 -9.40 3.55
CA ASP A 45 1.07 -10.63 2.74
C ASP A 45 1.17 -10.32 1.24
N CYS A 46 0.30 -9.43 0.72
CA CYS A 46 0.35 -9.03 -0.68
C CYS A 46 1.67 -8.34 -1.03
N LYS A 47 2.24 -7.54 -0.11
CA LYS A 47 3.54 -6.93 -0.35
C LYS A 47 4.66 -7.98 -0.36
N THR A 48 4.65 -8.94 0.55
CA THR A 48 5.62 -10.04 0.57
C THR A 48 5.54 -10.89 -0.70
N LEU A 49 4.33 -11.21 -1.16
CA LEU A 49 4.12 -11.93 -2.43
C LEU A 49 4.66 -11.14 -3.62
N ALA A 50 4.40 -9.84 -3.67
CA ALA A 50 4.94 -8.97 -4.71
C ALA A 50 6.48 -9.00 -4.70
N GLU A 51 7.12 -8.90 -3.52
CA GLU A 51 8.58 -8.93 -3.41
C GLU A 51 9.19 -10.29 -3.81
N ILE A 52 8.52 -11.40 -3.51
CA ILE A 52 8.93 -12.74 -3.98
C ILE A 52 8.85 -12.81 -5.51
N LYS A 53 7.75 -12.33 -6.08
CA LYS A 53 7.53 -12.30 -7.53
C LYS A 53 8.56 -11.40 -8.23
N GLU A 54 8.86 -10.23 -7.67
CA GLU A 54 9.89 -9.31 -8.16
C GLU A 54 11.27 -10.00 -8.22
N LYS A 55 11.62 -10.78 -7.18
CA LYS A 55 12.88 -11.54 -7.14
C LYS A 55 12.93 -12.70 -8.15
N GLN A 56 11.80 -13.35 -8.43
CA GLN A 56 11.74 -14.46 -9.39
C GLN A 56 11.78 -13.98 -10.85
N ILE A 57 11.21 -12.81 -11.15
CA ILE A 57 11.15 -12.26 -12.52
C ILE A 57 12.42 -11.46 -12.86
N GLY A 58 13.07 -10.87 -11.85
CA GLY A 58 14.29 -10.08 -12.03
C GLY A 58 15.60 -10.88 -12.04
N GLY A 59 15.52 -12.22 -12.08
CA GLY A 59 16.66 -13.13 -12.13
C GLY A 59 16.94 -13.66 -13.54
#